data_AF-A0A081NK17-F1
#
_entry.id   AF-A0A081NK17-F1
#
_cell.length_a   1.000
_cell.length_b   1.000
_cell.length_c   1.000
_cell.angle_alpha   90.00
_cell.angle_beta   90.00
_cell.angle_gamma   90.00
#
_symmetry.space_group_name_H-M   'P 1'
#
loop_
_entity.id
_entity.type
_entity.pdbx_description
1 polymer ?
#
loop_
_entity_poly.entity_id
_entity_poly.type
_entity_poly.pdbx_seq_one_letter_code
_entity_poly.pdbx_strand_id
1 'polypeptide(L)'
;MKTIKKTLLSLSLACATLAANAESPVAITQENLVGIWACEASVAMEQGKMHYISTEKYLKDGRSKSEGSMKLSFGNLNIPDLEYTITGAGTWKLDGSKLTETVTELDIKNLTDPQFDQFINLKDMIPMNVPETSLITKLTQSTIAIKAGDSEEVLECKRS
;
A
#
# COMPACT_ATOMS: atom_id res chain seq x y z
N MET A 1 9.25 11.38 74.41
CA MET A 1 9.06 9.99 73.94
C MET A 1 8.86 10.04 72.42
N LYS A 2 9.87 9.52 71.69
CA LYS A 2 10.05 9.22 70.25
C LYS A 2 9.23 9.96 69.17
N THR A 3 9.94 10.84 68.45
CA THR A 3 9.65 11.34 67.09
C THR A 3 10.05 10.29 66.05
N ILE A 4 9.17 9.94 65.11
CA ILE A 4 9.49 9.07 63.97
C ILE A 4 9.44 9.91 62.69
N LYS A 5 10.61 10.20 62.12
CA LYS A 5 10.77 10.76 60.78
C LYS A 5 10.51 9.66 59.75
N LYS A 6 9.55 9.85 58.85
CA LYS A 6 9.38 8.99 57.67
C LYS A 6 10.13 9.63 56.49
N THR A 7 11.22 8.98 56.09
CA THR A 7 12.01 9.31 54.90
C THR A 7 11.27 8.81 53.67
N LEU A 8 10.95 9.70 52.73
CA LEU A 8 10.42 9.38 51.41
C LEU A 8 11.59 8.98 50.50
N LEU A 9 11.63 7.71 50.08
CA LEU A 9 12.50 7.23 49.00
C LEU A 9 11.73 7.40 47.69
N SER A 10 12.15 8.38 46.87
CA SER A 10 11.65 8.56 45.51
C SER A 10 12.39 7.62 44.55
N LEU A 11 11.69 6.63 44.01
CA LEU A 11 12.18 5.73 42.98
C LEU A 11 11.96 6.39 41.61
N SER A 12 12.99 6.98 41.02
CA SER A 12 12.95 7.53 39.67
C SER A 12 12.99 6.41 38.64
N LEU A 13 11.83 6.13 38.04
CA LEU A 13 11.68 5.19 36.93
C LEU A 13 12.22 5.85 35.65
N ALA A 14 13.42 5.48 35.21
CA ALA A 14 13.97 5.90 33.93
C ALA A 14 13.21 5.21 32.79
N CYS A 15 12.32 5.96 32.14
CA CYS A 15 11.60 5.51 30.96
C CYS A 15 12.55 5.59 29.76
N ALA A 16 13.09 4.45 29.32
CA ALA A 16 13.82 4.37 28.07
C ALA A 16 12.81 4.42 26.92
N THR A 17 12.70 5.59 26.28
CA THR A 17 11.93 5.74 25.05
C THR A 17 12.68 5.08 23.90
N LEU A 18 12.13 3.98 23.39
CA LEU A 18 12.47 3.46 22.06
C LEU A 18 12.02 4.53 21.04
N ALA A 19 12.95 5.38 20.61
CA ALA A 19 12.70 6.30 19.51
C ALA A 19 12.55 5.45 18.24
N ALA A 20 11.32 5.38 17.72
CA ALA A 20 11.11 4.96 16.34
C ALA A 20 11.83 5.98 15.45
N ASN A 21 12.90 5.57 14.77
CA ASN A 21 13.61 6.43 13.84
C ASN A 21 12.70 6.75 12.65
N ALA A 22 11.96 7.86 12.74
CA ALA A 22 11.23 8.39 11.61
C ALA A 22 12.24 8.84 10.55
N GLU A 23 12.25 8.18 9.39
CA GLU A 23 13.06 8.63 8.27
C GLU A 23 12.63 10.04 7.82
N SER A 24 13.63 10.85 7.47
CA SER A 24 13.39 12.18 6.93
C SER A 24 12.79 12.09 5.53
N PRO A 25 11.82 12.96 5.19
CA PRO A 25 11.33 13.09 3.83
C PRO A 25 12.47 13.40 2.85
N VAL A 26 12.36 12.86 1.64
CA VAL A 26 13.22 13.20 0.50
C VAL A 26 12.40 13.97 -0.53
N ALA A 27 13.08 14.70 -1.42
CA ALA A 27 12.40 15.41 -2.50
C ALA A 27 11.66 14.42 -3.43
N ILE A 28 10.42 14.76 -3.80
CA ILE A 28 9.64 13.97 -4.75
C ILE A 28 10.20 14.23 -6.15
N THR A 29 11.01 13.29 -6.63
CA THR A 29 11.74 13.35 -7.91
C THR A 29 11.73 11.97 -8.55
N GLN A 30 11.96 11.91 -9.86
CA GLN A 30 11.99 10.66 -10.60
C GLN A 30 13.07 9.72 -10.03
N GLU A 31 14.23 10.27 -9.70
CA GLU A 31 15.38 9.56 -9.15
C GLU A 31 15.07 8.88 -7.82
N ASN A 32 14.34 9.56 -6.94
CA ASN A 32 13.98 9.02 -5.62
C ASN A 32 12.84 7.99 -5.70
N LEU A 33 11.97 8.10 -6.71
CA LEU A 33 10.84 7.19 -6.93
C LEU A 33 11.26 5.86 -7.61
N VAL A 34 12.22 5.91 -8.55
CA VAL A 34 12.72 4.72 -9.26
C VAL A 34 13.18 3.64 -8.29
N GLY A 35 12.63 2.44 -8.41
CA GLY A 35 12.93 1.34 -7.50
C GLY A 35 11.82 0.32 -7.44
N ILE A 36 11.86 -0.51 -6.41
CA ILE A 36 10.87 -1.55 -6.14
C ILE A 36 10.20 -1.21 -4.81
N TRP A 37 8.86 -1.22 -4.81
CA TRP A 37 8.04 -0.84 -3.67
C TRP A 37 7.04 -1.97 -3.37
N ALA A 38 7.10 -2.52 -2.17
CA ALA A 38 6.12 -3.44 -1.65
C ALA A 38 4.94 -2.66 -1.06
N CYS A 39 3.76 -2.83 -1.63
CA CYS A 39 2.52 -2.18 -1.21
C CYS A 39 1.59 -3.22 -0.55
N GLU A 40 0.90 -2.81 0.50
CA GLU A 40 -0.10 -3.63 1.17
C GLU A 40 -1.31 -2.78 1.52
N ALA A 41 -2.50 -3.29 1.22
CA ALA A 41 -3.76 -2.65 1.56
C ALA A 41 -4.75 -3.67 2.13
N SER A 42 -5.62 -3.20 3.01
CA SER A 42 -6.75 -3.95 3.56
C SER A 42 -7.95 -3.03 3.60
N VAL A 43 -8.97 -3.30 2.80
CA VAL A 43 -10.18 -2.48 2.70
C VAL A 43 -11.37 -3.30 3.18
N ALA A 44 -12.11 -2.78 4.16
CA ALA A 44 -13.37 -3.36 4.58
C ALA A 44 -14.45 -2.98 3.56
N MET A 45 -15.24 -3.96 3.14
CA MET A 45 -16.38 -3.79 2.25
C MET A 45 -17.65 -4.10 3.02
N GLU A 46 -18.81 -3.62 2.55
CA GLU A 46 -20.09 -3.84 3.24
C GLU A 46 -20.36 -5.33 3.54
N GLN A 47 -19.97 -6.22 2.62
CA GLN A 47 -20.18 -7.66 2.71
C GLN A 47 -18.88 -8.46 2.81
N GLY A 48 -17.77 -7.83 3.21
CA GLY A 48 -16.49 -8.52 3.14
C GLY A 48 -15.25 -7.71 3.45
N LYS A 49 -14.12 -8.24 3.03
CA LYS A 49 -12.81 -7.59 3.10
C LYS A 49 -12.03 -7.89 1.83
N MET A 50 -11.39 -6.87 1.28
CA MET A 50 -10.35 -7.02 0.28
C MET A 50 -8.99 -6.87 0.98
N HIS A 51 -8.07 -7.76 0.65
CA HIS A 51 -6.66 -7.64 1.03
C HIS A 51 -5.80 -7.74 -0.22
N TYR A 52 -4.91 -6.78 -0.41
CA TYR A 52 -4.05 -6.67 -1.58
C TYR A 52 -2.59 -6.52 -1.14
N ILE A 53 -1.70 -7.29 -1.77
CA ILE A 53 -0.26 -7.18 -1.62
C ILE A 53 0.33 -7.11 -3.02
N SER A 54 1.26 -6.18 -3.26
CA SER A 54 1.93 -6.05 -4.54
C SER A 54 3.35 -5.55 -4.42
N THR A 55 4.09 -5.74 -5.50
CA THR A 55 5.40 -5.17 -5.74
C THR A 55 5.34 -4.31 -6.99
N GLU A 56 5.50 -3.00 -6.80
CA GLU A 56 5.49 -2.00 -7.84
C GLU A 56 6.92 -1.58 -8.20
N LYS A 57 7.30 -1.75 -9.46
CA LYS A 57 8.64 -1.43 -9.97
C LYS A 57 8.57 -0.26 -10.93
N TYR A 58 9.11 0.89 -10.52
CA TYR A 58 9.27 2.08 -11.36
C TYR A 58 10.65 2.11 -12.01
N LEU A 59 10.71 2.04 -13.34
CA LEU A 59 11.95 2.06 -14.12
C LEU A 59 12.31 3.48 -14.58
N LYS A 60 13.62 3.75 -14.72
CA LYS A 60 14.15 5.07 -15.13
C LYS A 60 13.62 5.58 -16.48
N ASP A 61 13.21 4.67 -17.35
CA ASP A 61 12.70 4.97 -18.69
C ASP A 61 11.18 5.26 -18.71
N GLY A 62 10.55 5.41 -17.54
CA GLY A 62 9.12 5.68 -17.43
C GLY A 62 8.23 4.46 -17.57
N ARG A 63 8.79 3.24 -17.62
CA ARG A 63 8.00 2.00 -17.56
C ARG A 63 7.77 1.55 -16.13
N SER A 64 6.63 0.91 -15.87
CA SER A 64 6.31 0.25 -14.60
C SER A 64 6.02 -1.24 -14.79
N LYS A 65 6.23 -2.02 -13.73
CA LYS A 65 5.80 -3.42 -13.63
C LYS A 65 5.18 -3.65 -12.26
N SER A 66 4.10 -4.41 -12.22
CA SER A 66 3.40 -4.79 -11.00
C SER A 66 3.27 -6.31 -10.93
N GLU A 67 3.51 -6.87 -9.75
CA GLU A 67 3.22 -8.27 -9.44
C GLU A 67 2.62 -8.34 -8.04
N GLY A 68 1.48 -9.01 -7.89
CA GLY A 68 0.77 -9.04 -6.61
C GLY A 68 -0.28 -10.13 -6.50
N SER A 69 -0.91 -10.17 -5.34
CA SER A 69 -2.05 -11.02 -5.05
C SER A 69 -3.16 -10.22 -4.38
N MET A 70 -4.38 -10.68 -4.59
CA MET A 70 -5.56 -10.13 -3.94
C MET A 70 -6.39 -11.26 -3.35
N LYS A 71 -6.88 -11.05 -2.13
CA LYS A 71 -7.83 -11.93 -1.46
C LYS A 71 -9.13 -11.18 -1.19
N LEU A 72 -10.24 -11.76 -1.62
CA LEU A 72 -11.59 -11.29 -1.32
C LEU A 72 -12.24 -12.28 -0.35
N SER A 73 -12.66 -11.77 0.80
CA SER A 73 -13.42 -12.51 1.80
C SER A 73 -14.82 -11.97 1.91
N PHE A 74 -15.82 -12.85 1.97
CA PHE A 74 -17.24 -12.50 1.91
C PHE A 74 -17.96 -12.60 3.28
N GLY A 75 -17.18 -12.56 4.37
CA GLY A 75 -17.69 -12.52 5.73
C GLY A 75 -18.62 -13.70 6.06
N ASN A 76 -19.89 -13.39 6.36
CA ASN A 76 -20.91 -14.38 6.75
C ASN A 76 -21.65 -15.01 5.55
N LEU A 77 -21.34 -14.59 4.32
CA LEU A 77 -21.88 -15.25 3.14
C LEU A 77 -21.20 -16.61 3.00
N ASN A 78 -21.96 -17.64 2.64
CA ASN A 78 -21.43 -18.99 2.43
C ASN A 78 -20.71 -19.13 1.07
N ILE A 79 -19.87 -18.15 0.76
CA ILE A 79 -19.04 -18.05 -0.45
C ILE A 79 -17.59 -18.24 0.00
N PRO A 80 -16.81 -19.13 -0.65
CA PRO A 80 -15.40 -19.30 -0.31
C PRO A 80 -14.61 -18.02 -0.58
N ASP A 81 -13.52 -17.83 0.18
CA ASP A 81 -12.57 -16.76 -0.12
C ASP A 81 -11.99 -16.93 -1.52
N LEU A 82 -11.95 -15.84 -2.29
CA LEU A 82 -11.38 -15.82 -3.63
C LEU A 82 -9.98 -15.24 -3.60
N GLU A 83 -9.02 -15.99 -4.14
CA GLU A 83 -7.63 -15.58 -4.24
C GLU A 83 -7.28 -15.34 -5.71
N TYR A 84 -6.58 -14.24 -5.97
CA TYR A 84 -6.18 -13.82 -7.30
C TYR A 84 -4.68 -13.56 -7.35
N THR A 85 -4.07 -13.87 -8.49
CA THR A 85 -2.75 -13.32 -8.86
C THR A 85 -2.94 -12.24 -9.90
N ILE A 86 -2.18 -11.17 -9.77
CA ILE A 86 -2.24 -9.99 -10.63
C ILE A 86 -0.82 -9.71 -11.10
N THR A 87 -0.64 -9.59 -12.41
CA THR A 87 0.60 -9.12 -13.02
C THR A 87 0.27 -8.04 -14.02
N GLY A 88 1.07 -6.99 -14.08
CA GLY A 88 0.82 -5.87 -14.96
C GLY A 88 2.10 -5.20 -15.44
N ALA A 89 1.97 -4.50 -16.55
CA ALA A 89 2.97 -3.57 -17.03
C ALA A 89 2.29 -2.27 -17.45
N GLY A 90 3.05 -1.19 -17.39
CA GLY A 90 2.52 0.12 -17.71
C GLY A 90 3.60 1.17 -17.92
N THR A 91 3.14 2.41 -17.93
CA THR A 91 3.99 3.58 -17.93
C THR A 91 3.65 4.48 -16.75
N TRP A 92 4.63 5.24 -16.30
CA TRP A 92 4.47 6.23 -15.25
C TRP A 92 5.19 7.53 -15.62
N LYS A 93 4.69 8.63 -15.08
CA LYS A 93 5.33 9.95 -15.15
C LYS A 93 5.08 10.71 -13.84
N LEU A 94 6.01 11.61 -13.53
CA LEU A 94 5.92 12.45 -12.35
C LEU A 94 5.88 13.93 -12.78
N ASP A 95 4.89 14.67 -12.29
CA ASP A 95 4.77 16.12 -12.44
C ASP A 95 4.61 16.76 -11.06
N GLY A 96 5.72 17.24 -10.49
CA GLY A 96 5.80 17.63 -9.10
C GLY A 96 5.48 16.46 -8.17
N SER A 97 4.40 16.58 -7.39
CA SER A 97 3.90 15.51 -6.52
C SER A 97 2.86 14.60 -7.17
N LYS A 98 2.48 14.84 -8.43
CA LYS A 98 1.49 14.04 -9.13
C LYS A 98 2.16 12.87 -9.84
N LEU A 99 1.76 11.67 -9.48
CA LEU A 99 2.15 10.44 -10.16
C LEU A 99 1.02 10.06 -11.12
N THR A 100 1.30 10.05 -12.42
CA THR A 100 0.34 9.55 -13.41
C THR A 100 0.82 8.20 -13.92
N GLU A 101 -0.06 7.21 -13.86
CA GLU A 101 0.19 5.83 -14.29
C GLU A 101 -0.76 5.44 -15.41
N THR A 102 -0.35 4.47 -16.23
CA THR A 102 -1.18 3.93 -17.30
C THR A 102 -0.88 2.46 -17.44
N VAL A 103 -1.88 1.62 -17.19
CA VAL A 103 -1.76 0.17 -17.35
C VAL A 103 -1.86 -0.17 -18.83
N THR A 104 -0.84 -0.83 -19.38
CA THR A 104 -0.79 -1.23 -20.80
C THR A 104 -0.95 -2.73 -20.98
N GLU A 105 -0.56 -3.52 -19.98
CA GLU A 105 -0.73 -4.96 -19.94
C GLU A 105 -1.24 -5.37 -18.55
N LEU A 106 -2.18 -6.30 -18.52
CA LEU A 106 -2.77 -6.80 -17.28
C LEU A 106 -3.17 -8.26 -17.46
N ASP A 107 -2.69 -9.10 -16.55
CA ASP A 107 -3.18 -10.47 -16.38
C ASP A 107 -3.62 -10.67 -14.94
N ILE A 108 -4.82 -11.21 -14.80
CA ILE A 108 -5.46 -11.54 -13.52
C ILE A 108 -5.93 -12.99 -13.64
N LYS A 109 -5.58 -13.80 -12.64
CA LYS A 109 -5.98 -15.20 -12.57
C LYS A 109 -6.61 -15.48 -11.22
N ASN A 110 -7.85 -15.93 -11.23
CA ASN A 110 -8.51 -16.51 -10.05
C ASN A 110 -7.92 -17.88 -9.76
N LEU A 111 -7.37 -18.04 -8.56
CA LEU A 111 -6.73 -19.27 -8.09
C LEU A 111 -7.70 -20.21 -7.38
N THR A 112 -8.81 -19.69 -6.84
CA THR A 112 -9.77 -20.49 -6.06
C THR A 112 -10.83 -21.12 -6.96
N ASP A 113 -11.52 -20.29 -7.75
CA ASP A 113 -12.65 -20.71 -8.57
C ASP A 113 -12.72 -19.88 -9.87
N PRO A 114 -12.03 -20.31 -10.94
CA PRO A 114 -12.07 -19.61 -12.23
C PRO A 114 -13.47 -19.47 -12.83
N GLN A 115 -14.45 -20.30 -12.42
CA GLN A 115 -15.82 -20.13 -12.88
C GLN A 115 -16.49 -18.92 -12.24
N PHE A 116 -15.98 -18.43 -11.10
CA PHE A 116 -16.53 -17.24 -10.43
C PHE A 116 -16.28 -15.96 -11.23
N ASP A 117 -15.26 -15.94 -12.11
CA ASP A 117 -14.93 -14.80 -12.96
C ASP A 117 -16.05 -14.44 -13.95
N GLN A 118 -17.00 -15.36 -14.19
CA GLN A 118 -18.20 -15.09 -14.99
C GLN A 118 -19.19 -14.13 -14.29
N PHE A 119 -19.11 -14.03 -12.96
CA PHE A 119 -19.97 -13.15 -12.15
C PHE A 119 -19.27 -11.82 -11.84
N ILE A 120 -17.95 -11.87 -11.59
CA ILE A 120 -17.12 -10.69 -11.33
C ILE A 120 -15.83 -10.82 -12.14
N ASN A 121 -15.74 -10.13 -13.26
CA ASN A 121 -14.51 -10.07 -14.04
C ASN A 121 -13.68 -8.85 -13.61
N LEU A 122 -12.68 -9.08 -12.76
CA LEU A 122 -11.80 -8.02 -12.26
C LEU A 122 -11.02 -7.31 -13.37
N LYS A 123 -10.77 -7.97 -14.50
CA LYS A 123 -10.06 -7.36 -15.64
C LYS A 123 -10.86 -6.19 -16.23
N ASP A 124 -12.18 -6.29 -16.22
CA ASP A 124 -13.06 -5.25 -16.78
C ASP A 124 -13.19 -4.04 -15.85
N MET A 125 -12.77 -4.17 -14.59
CA MET A 125 -12.82 -3.10 -13.59
C MET A 125 -11.59 -2.19 -13.63
N ILE A 126 -10.51 -2.63 -14.29
CA ILE A 126 -9.25 -1.87 -14.38
C ILE A 126 -9.16 -1.26 -15.79
N PRO A 127 -9.23 0.08 -15.93
CA PRO A 127 -9.22 0.72 -17.24
C PRO A 127 -7.84 0.61 -17.89
N MET A 128 -7.78 -0.09 -19.02
CA MET A 128 -6.55 -0.24 -19.81
C MET A 128 -6.29 1.01 -20.67
N ASN A 129 -5.03 1.44 -20.74
CA ASN A 129 -4.57 2.57 -21.54
C ASN A 129 -5.23 3.92 -21.20
N VAL A 130 -5.79 4.05 -19.99
CA VAL A 130 -6.32 5.30 -19.47
C VAL A 130 -5.36 5.82 -18.40
N PRO A 131 -4.86 7.07 -18.51
CA PRO A 131 -4.01 7.64 -17.48
C PRO A 131 -4.78 7.93 -16.20
N GLU A 132 -4.31 7.38 -15.08
CA GLU A 132 -4.81 7.68 -13.74
C GLU A 132 -3.77 8.50 -12.98
N THR A 133 -4.21 9.51 -12.23
CA THR A 133 -3.30 10.39 -11.49
C THR A 133 -3.57 10.33 -10.00
N SER A 134 -2.51 10.09 -9.24
CA SER A 134 -2.48 10.07 -7.79
C SER A 134 -1.53 11.16 -7.25
N LEU A 135 -1.63 11.45 -5.96
CA LEU A 135 -0.78 12.41 -5.26
C LEU A 135 0.18 11.67 -4.33
N ILE A 136 1.48 11.87 -4.52
CA ILE A 136 2.49 11.47 -3.54
C ILE A 136 2.46 12.46 -2.38
N THR A 137 1.99 12.02 -1.22
CA THR A 137 1.87 12.85 -0.01
C THR A 137 3.11 12.77 0.87
N LYS A 138 3.89 11.68 0.75
CA LYS A 138 5.15 11.47 1.45
C LYS A 138 6.07 10.58 0.64
N LEU A 139 7.36 10.94 0.60
CA LEU A 139 8.43 10.09 0.09
C LEU A 139 9.62 10.15 1.05
N THR A 140 10.12 9.01 1.48
CA THR A 140 11.38 8.85 2.23
C THR A 140 12.30 7.90 1.47
N GLN A 141 13.43 7.49 2.07
CA GLN A 141 14.29 6.49 1.45
C GLN A 141 13.61 5.12 1.39
N SER A 142 12.77 4.77 2.38
CA SER A 142 12.11 3.46 2.48
C SER A 142 10.59 3.48 2.38
N THR A 143 9.92 4.64 2.31
CA THR A 143 8.44 4.72 2.27
C THR A 143 7.97 5.67 1.19
N ILE A 144 6.90 5.27 0.48
CA ILE A 144 6.05 6.16 -0.32
C ILE A 144 4.62 6.10 0.20
N ALA A 145 3.95 7.24 0.26
CA ALA A 145 2.54 7.35 0.59
C ALA A 145 1.79 8.04 -0.57
N ILE A 146 0.74 7.39 -1.06
CA ILE A 146 0.01 7.78 -2.27
C ILE A 146 -1.47 7.96 -1.94
N LYS A 147 -2.07 9.08 -2.35
CA LYS A 147 -3.50 9.37 -2.25
C LYS A 147 -4.11 9.33 -3.66
N ALA A 148 -5.10 8.48 -3.88
CA ALA A 148 -5.75 8.35 -5.19
C ALA A 148 -6.95 9.31 -5.30
N GLY A 149 -6.95 10.17 -6.33
CA GLY A 149 -8.04 11.13 -6.57
C GLY A 149 -8.43 11.94 -5.33
N ASP A 150 -9.74 12.00 -5.06
CA ASP A 150 -10.32 12.67 -3.89
C ASP A 150 -10.53 11.72 -2.69
N SER A 151 -10.08 10.46 -2.76
CA SER A 151 -10.22 9.47 -1.67
C SER A 151 -9.37 9.90 -0.48
N GLU A 152 -9.91 9.83 0.74
CA GLU A 152 -9.13 10.06 1.97
C GLU A 152 -8.19 8.90 2.33
N GLU A 153 -8.25 7.79 1.59
CA GLU A 153 -7.36 6.65 1.80
C GLU A 153 -5.96 6.92 1.25
N VAL A 154 -4.95 6.58 2.05
CA VAL A 154 -3.53 6.69 1.70
C VAL A 154 -2.95 5.29 1.64
N LEU A 155 -2.47 4.89 0.46
CA LEU A 155 -1.70 3.68 0.28
C LEU A 155 -0.24 3.96 0.68
N GLU A 156 0.26 3.23 1.66
CA GLU A 156 1.69 3.22 1.97
C GLU A 156 2.38 2.01 1.36
N CYS A 157 3.50 2.25 0.68
CA CYS A 157 4.38 1.20 0.21
C CYS A 157 5.78 1.36 0.82
N LYS A 158 6.43 0.24 1.07
CA LYS A 158 7.80 0.18 1.60
C LYS A 158 8.77 -0.21 0.51
N ARG A 159 9.99 0.29 0.56
CA ARG A 159 11.02 -0.09 -0.39
C ARG A 159 11.44 -1.53 -0.14
N SER A 160 11.52 -2.32 -1.20
CA SER A 160 11.98 -3.72 -1.18
C SER A 160 13.47 -3.86 -1.47
#